data_AF-A0A9E5LXX4-F1
#
_entry.id   AF-A0A9E5LXX4-F1
#
_cell.length_a   1.000
_cell.length_b   1.000
_cell.length_c   1.000
_cell.angle_alpha   90.00
_cell.angle_beta   90.00
_cell.angle_gamma   90.00
#
_symmetry.space_group_name_H-M   'P 1'
#
loop_
_entity.id
_entity.type
_entity.pdbx_description
1 polymer ?
#
loop_
_entity_poly.entity_id
_entity_poly.type
_entity_poly.pdbx_seq_one_letter_code
_entity_poly.pdbx_strand_id
1 'polypeptide(L)'
;MIFGALVPLLVLVILIVVLRKLFTRDTHGAPSTFSIRRLFQYALLFGLLTVSVQGVAGLIGRLFDIGQVIAESRTDLARDITFALIGIPLYLVVGRWTQRTLAEDPTERRSVAWNAYLSIVSLTALITTMTAAHGILMWALGNESFRGAQLSRLLVWGLVWIAHWKMIQNTAREDESRPHYIIGSLIGLGVTAVGFGNLITSVARLVFINDDKSLLIRSTDPSIDALVLLIVGLPVWYQYWL
;
A
#
# COMPACT_ATOMS: atom_id res chain seq x y z
N MET A 1 -8.66 -1.44 15.94
CA MET A 1 -9.79 -0.94 15.11
C MET A 1 -9.45 0.35 14.33
N ILE A 2 -8.49 1.17 14.78
CA ILE A 2 -8.19 2.48 14.17
C ILE A 2 -7.42 2.36 12.84
N PHE A 3 -6.48 1.41 12.71
CA PHE A 3 -5.83 1.07 11.43
C PHE A 3 -6.84 0.69 10.34
N GLY A 4 -7.88 -0.07 10.71
CA GLY A 4 -8.93 -0.50 9.79
C GLY A 4 -9.79 0.65 9.26
N ALA A 5 -9.85 1.79 9.95
CA ALA A 5 -10.62 2.97 9.54
C ALA A 5 -9.74 4.08 8.94
N LEU A 6 -8.52 4.26 9.43
CA LEU A 6 -7.58 5.27 8.92
C LEU A 6 -7.03 4.91 7.54
N VAL A 7 -6.76 3.63 7.29
CA VAL A 7 -6.28 3.14 5.99
C VAL A 7 -7.28 3.44 4.86
N PRO A 8 -8.57 3.05 4.95
CA PRO A 8 -9.54 3.37 3.91
C PRO A 8 -9.80 4.87 3.80
N LEU A 9 -9.74 5.65 4.89
CA LEU A 9 -9.93 7.10 4.83
C LEU A 9 -8.75 7.81 4.15
N LEU A 10 -7.51 7.38 4.40
CA LEU A 10 -6.33 7.83 3.68
C LEU A 10 -6.39 7.44 2.20
N VAL A 11 -6.76 6.19 1.89
CA VAL A 11 -6.96 5.73 0.50
C VAL A 11 -8.02 6.59 -0.20
N LEU A 12 -9.12 6.91 0.47
CA LEU A 12 -10.20 7.75 -0.06
C LEU A 12 -9.72 9.19 -0.32
N VAL A 13 -8.94 9.77 0.60
CA VAL A 13 -8.36 11.10 0.43
C VAL A 13 -7.37 11.13 -0.73
N ILE A 14 -6.50 10.11 -0.86
CA ILE A 14 -5.59 9.96 -2.01
C ILE A 14 -6.39 9.88 -3.30
N LEU A 15 -7.44 9.06 -3.33
CA LEU A 15 -8.29 8.87 -4.50
C LEU A 15 -8.98 10.19 -4.90
N ILE A 16 -9.50 10.95 -3.93
CA ILE A 16 -10.17 12.24 -4.15
C ILE A 16 -9.19 13.30 -4.65
N VAL A 17 -8.02 13.44 -4.03
CA VAL A 17 -7.00 14.44 -4.42
C VAL A 17 -6.49 14.15 -5.83
N VAL A 18 -6.30 12.87 -6.16
CA VAL A 18 -5.84 12.44 -7.49
C VAL A 18 -6.93 12.65 -8.55
N LEU A 19 -8.18 12.27 -8.27
CA LEU A 19 -9.32 12.58 -9.14
C LEU A 19 -9.39 14.09 -9.39
N ARG A 20 -9.30 14.90 -8.35
CA ARG A 20 -9.36 16.36 -8.49
C ARG A 20 -8.22 16.89 -9.36
N LYS A 21 -7.00 16.39 -9.19
CA LYS A 21 -5.82 16.79 -9.98
C LYS A 21 -5.91 16.36 -11.45
N LEU A 22 -6.55 15.23 -11.74
CA LEU A 22 -6.84 14.75 -13.09
C LEU A 22 -7.91 15.62 -13.77
N PHE A 23 -8.93 16.09 -13.03
CA PHE A 23 -10.04 16.87 -13.60
C PHE A 23 -9.81 18.39 -13.68
N THR A 24 -8.89 18.97 -12.91
CA THR A 24 -8.73 20.45 -12.83
C THR A 24 -7.73 21.06 -13.80
N ARG A 25 -6.97 20.28 -14.57
CA ARG A 25 -5.90 20.81 -15.45
C ARG A 25 -6.16 20.72 -16.96
N ASP A 26 -7.37 20.37 -17.38
CA ASP A 26 -7.79 20.41 -18.79
C ASP A 26 -8.30 21.82 -19.21
N THR A 27 -7.55 22.89 -18.91
CA THR A 27 -7.95 24.25 -19.29
C THR A 27 -7.36 24.76 -20.61
N HIS A 28 -6.50 24.00 -21.31
CA HIS A 28 -5.95 24.44 -22.60
C HIS A 28 -5.92 23.32 -23.66
N GLY A 29 -6.96 23.27 -24.52
CA GLY A 29 -6.88 22.87 -25.95
C GLY A 29 -6.88 21.37 -26.32
N ALA A 30 -8.09 20.81 -26.54
CA ALA A 30 -8.55 19.59 -27.26
C ALA A 30 -7.57 18.54 -27.89
N PRO A 31 -7.96 17.24 -28.05
CA PRO A 31 -9.20 16.54 -27.66
C PRO A 31 -9.01 15.37 -26.66
N SER A 32 -10.05 15.18 -25.86
CA SER A 32 -10.25 14.26 -24.74
C SER A 32 -10.14 12.74 -25.04
N THR A 33 -10.08 12.30 -26.29
CA THR A 33 -10.16 10.86 -26.63
C THR A 33 -8.85 10.10 -26.35
N PHE A 34 -7.69 10.75 -26.53
CA PHE A 34 -6.37 10.14 -26.30
C PHE A 34 -6.09 9.96 -24.80
N SER A 35 -6.51 10.93 -23.98
CA SER A 35 -6.42 10.84 -22.51
C SER A 35 -7.31 9.74 -21.94
N ILE A 36 -8.52 9.54 -22.47
CA ILE A 36 -9.45 8.51 -21.97
C ILE A 36 -8.93 7.09 -22.25
N ARG A 37 -8.50 6.79 -23.48
CA ARG A 37 -7.97 5.45 -23.83
C ARG A 37 -6.79 5.07 -22.91
N ARG A 38 -5.90 6.03 -22.63
CA ARG A 38 -4.75 5.84 -21.74
C ARG A 38 -5.14 5.65 -20.30
N LEU A 39 -6.12 6.41 -19.82
CA LEU A 39 -6.68 6.23 -18.48
C LEU A 39 -7.20 4.79 -18.31
N PHE A 40 -7.97 4.28 -19.28
CA PHE A 40 -8.43 2.90 -19.27
C PHE A 40 -7.29 1.89 -19.31
N GLN A 41 -6.27 2.12 -20.15
CA GLN A 41 -5.10 1.25 -20.22
C GLN A 41 -4.33 1.20 -18.88
N TYR A 42 -4.12 2.34 -18.23
CA TYR A 42 -3.42 2.39 -16.94
C TYR A 42 -4.27 1.87 -15.78
N ALA A 43 -5.59 2.09 -15.82
CA ALA A 43 -6.52 1.47 -14.88
C ALA A 43 -6.52 -0.05 -15.03
N LEU A 44 -6.52 -0.55 -16.26
CA LEU A 44 -6.38 -1.98 -16.56
C LEU A 44 -5.04 -2.51 -16.06
N LEU A 45 -3.94 -1.79 -16.30
CA LEU A 45 -2.61 -2.18 -15.82
C LEU A 45 -2.55 -2.26 -14.30
N PHE A 46 -3.15 -1.28 -13.60
CA PHE A 46 -3.28 -1.27 -12.15
C PHE A 46 -4.13 -2.44 -11.63
N GLY A 47 -5.26 -2.71 -12.27
CA GLY A 47 -6.13 -3.84 -11.94
C GLY A 47 -5.42 -5.18 -12.11
N LEU A 48 -4.73 -5.37 -13.24
CA LEU A 48 -3.94 -6.57 -13.53
C LEU A 48 -2.80 -6.75 -12.53
N LEU A 49 -2.08 -5.68 -12.18
CA LEU A 49 -1.05 -5.72 -11.16
C LEU A 49 -1.64 -6.18 -9.82
N THR A 50 -2.74 -5.56 -9.39
CA THR A 50 -3.39 -5.86 -8.12
C THR A 50 -3.83 -7.32 -8.05
N VAL A 51 -4.51 -7.82 -9.09
CA VAL A 51 -4.95 -9.22 -9.18
C VAL A 51 -3.75 -10.16 -9.11
N SER A 52 -2.71 -9.90 -9.90
CA SER A 52 -1.49 -10.72 -9.94
C SER A 52 -0.82 -10.79 -8.58
N VAL A 53 -0.60 -9.63 -7.95
CA VAL A 53 0.07 -9.49 -6.66
C VAL A 53 -0.73 -10.17 -5.56
N GLN A 54 -2.06 -10.08 -5.58
CA GLN A 54 -2.90 -10.79 -4.61
C GLN A 54 -2.81 -12.30 -4.78
N GLY A 55 -2.85 -12.81 -6.01
CA GLY A 55 -2.68 -14.25 -6.27
C GLY A 55 -1.32 -14.75 -5.77
N VAL A 56 -0.24 -14.03 -6.08
CA VAL A 56 1.12 -14.38 -5.64
C VAL A 56 1.25 -14.33 -4.11
N ALA A 57 0.76 -13.27 -3.48
CA ALA A 57 0.80 -13.13 -2.02
C ALA A 57 -0.04 -14.21 -1.32
N GLY A 58 -1.19 -14.60 -1.88
CA GLY A 58 -2.01 -15.68 -1.37
C GLY A 58 -1.31 -17.03 -1.47
N LEU A 59 -0.70 -17.37 -2.61
CA LEU A 59 0.05 -18.60 -2.79
C LEU A 59 1.27 -18.70 -1.87
N ILE A 60 2.06 -17.62 -1.76
CA ILE A 60 3.22 -17.58 -0.86
C ILE A 60 2.77 -17.61 0.61
N GLY A 61 1.64 -16.97 0.94
CA GLY A 61 1.10 -16.98 2.31
C GLY A 61 0.83 -18.39 2.81
N ARG A 62 0.24 -19.24 1.96
CA ARG A 62 -0.01 -20.65 2.27
C ARG A 62 1.25 -21.46 2.52
N LEU A 63 2.35 -21.12 1.83
CA LEU A 63 3.64 -21.77 2.05
C LEU A 63 4.19 -21.45 3.45
N PHE A 64 3.84 -20.30 4.01
CA PHE A 64 4.24 -19.92 5.37
C PHE A 64 3.30 -20.46 6.46
N ASP A 65 2.05 -20.80 6.12
CA ASP A 65 1.06 -21.33 7.07
C ASP A 65 1.12 -22.87 7.22
N ILE A 66 2.15 -23.55 6.69
CA ILE A 66 2.33 -25.00 6.78
C ILE A 66 2.39 -25.44 8.26
N GLY A 67 1.40 -26.24 8.69
CA GLY A 67 1.33 -26.82 10.04
C GLY A 67 0.33 -26.12 10.97
N GLN A 68 -0.27 -25.01 10.56
CA GLN A 68 -1.45 -24.45 11.22
C GLN A 68 -2.70 -25.15 10.67
N VAL A 69 -3.57 -25.68 11.55
CA VAL A 69 -4.88 -26.23 11.14
C VAL A 69 -5.81 -25.07 10.81
N ILE A 70 -5.55 -24.41 9.69
CA ILE A 70 -6.45 -23.40 9.13
C ILE A 70 -7.37 -24.16 8.19
N ALA A 71 -8.68 -24.12 8.47
CA ALA A 71 -9.71 -24.56 7.53
C ALA A 71 -9.73 -23.58 6.34
N GLU A 72 -8.70 -23.63 5.49
CA GLU A 72 -8.66 -22.81 4.29
C GLU A 72 -9.68 -23.31 3.29
N SER A 73 -10.48 -22.36 2.79
CA SER A 73 -11.47 -22.65 1.77
C SER A 73 -10.77 -23.03 0.46
N ARG A 74 -11.13 -24.19 -0.11
CA ARG A 74 -10.70 -24.58 -1.47
C ARG A 74 -10.97 -23.47 -2.50
N THR A 75 -11.98 -22.65 -2.24
CA THR A 75 -12.35 -21.48 -3.04
C THR A 75 -11.25 -20.41 -3.05
N ASP A 76 -10.59 -20.14 -1.92
CA ASP A 76 -9.54 -19.13 -1.83
C ASP A 76 -8.28 -19.58 -2.58
N LEU A 77 -7.96 -20.88 -2.49
CA LEU A 77 -6.86 -21.46 -3.25
C LEU A 77 -7.11 -21.37 -4.76
N ALA A 78 -8.31 -21.78 -5.21
CA ALA A 78 -8.68 -21.70 -6.61
C ALA A 78 -8.61 -20.25 -7.14
N ARG A 79 -9.06 -19.28 -6.33
CA ARG A 79 -8.96 -17.85 -6.64
C ARG A 79 -7.51 -17.40 -6.79
N ASP A 80 -6.64 -17.72 -5.84
CA ASP A 80 -5.25 -17.24 -5.86
C ASP A 80 -4.43 -17.87 -7.00
N ILE A 81 -4.67 -19.16 -7.29
CA ILE A 81 -4.11 -19.82 -8.47
C ILE A 81 -4.61 -19.13 -9.74
N THR A 82 -5.91 -18.88 -9.87
CA THR A 82 -6.49 -18.21 -11.05
C THR A 82 -5.90 -16.81 -11.24
N PHE A 83 -5.78 -16.06 -10.15
CA PHE A 83 -5.23 -14.70 -10.15
C PHE A 83 -3.76 -14.68 -10.53
N ALA A 84 -2.95 -15.62 -10.04
CA ALA A 84 -1.55 -15.73 -10.44
C ALA A 84 -1.41 -16.21 -11.90
N LEU A 85 -2.15 -17.26 -12.27
CA LEU A 85 -2.03 -17.91 -13.58
C LEU A 85 -2.52 -17.02 -14.72
N ILE A 86 -3.59 -16.25 -14.51
CA ILE A 86 -4.16 -15.36 -15.53
C ILE A 86 -3.62 -13.93 -15.38
N GLY A 87 -3.52 -13.43 -14.15
CA GLY A 87 -3.10 -12.05 -13.89
C GLY A 87 -1.66 -11.79 -14.33
N ILE A 88 -0.71 -12.65 -13.94
CA ILE A 88 0.72 -12.40 -14.20
C ILE A 88 1.00 -12.31 -15.71
N PRO A 89 0.57 -13.29 -16.55
CA PRO A 89 0.84 -13.20 -17.98
C PRO A 89 0.19 -11.96 -18.62
N LEU A 90 -1.05 -11.65 -18.26
CA LEU A 90 -1.74 -10.47 -18.79
C LEU A 90 -1.04 -9.17 -18.38
N TYR A 91 -0.65 -9.03 -17.11
CA TYR A 91 0.12 -7.89 -16.63
C TYR A 91 1.43 -7.73 -17.38
N LEU A 92 2.17 -8.83 -17.58
CA LEU A 92 3.44 -8.81 -18.29
C LEU A 92 3.28 -8.44 -19.78
N VAL A 93 2.23 -8.90 -20.44
CA VAL A 93 1.94 -8.55 -21.85
C VAL A 93 1.58 -7.07 -21.98
N VAL A 94 0.61 -6.60 -21.19
CA VAL A 94 0.16 -5.20 -21.22
C VAL A 94 1.25 -4.25 -20.75
N GLY A 95 2.02 -4.65 -19.72
CA GLY A 95 3.15 -3.89 -19.19
C GLY A 95 4.28 -3.75 -20.20
N ARG A 96 4.67 -4.84 -20.87
CA ARG A 96 5.68 -4.79 -21.94
C ARG A 96 5.23 -3.95 -23.12
N TRP A 97 3.96 -4.05 -23.52
CA TRP A 97 3.42 -3.21 -24.58
C TRP A 97 3.46 -1.73 -24.20
N THR A 98 3.02 -1.39 -22.97
CA THR A 98 3.06 -0.02 -22.44
C THR A 98 4.50 0.52 -22.38
N GLN A 99 5.47 -0.28 -21.93
CA GLN A 99 6.88 0.12 -21.88
C GLN A 99 7.47 0.40 -23.27
N ARG A 100 7.10 -0.39 -24.28
CA ARG A 100 7.53 -0.16 -25.67
C ARG A 100 6.98 1.16 -26.20
N THR A 101 5.69 1.41 -26.03
CA THR A 101 5.05 2.67 -26.46
C THR A 101 5.69 3.89 -25.75
N LEU A 102 5.95 3.79 -24.44
CA LEU A 102 6.64 4.85 -23.69
C LEU A 102 8.11 5.02 -24.09
N ALA A 103 8.75 4.02 -24.69
CA ALA A 103 10.12 4.14 -25.21
C ALA A 103 10.14 4.80 -26.59
N GLU A 104 9.11 4.58 -27.39
CA GLU A 104 8.95 5.15 -28.74
C GLU A 104 8.50 6.63 -28.69
N ASP A 105 7.71 7.04 -27.68
CA ASP A 105 7.29 8.43 -27.50
C ASP A 105 7.75 9.03 -26.14
N PRO A 106 8.87 9.79 -26.12
CA PRO A 106 9.38 10.44 -24.91
C PRO A 106 8.43 11.50 -24.32
N THR A 107 7.47 12.01 -25.10
CA THR A 107 6.48 12.99 -24.60
C THR A 107 5.43 12.30 -23.74
N GLU A 108 5.13 11.02 -24.00
CA GLU A 108 4.19 10.22 -23.20
C GLU A 108 4.71 9.87 -21.81
N ARG A 109 6.04 9.72 -21.65
CA ARG A 109 6.67 9.55 -20.32
C ARG A 109 6.37 10.72 -19.38
N ARG A 110 6.09 11.89 -19.95
CA ARG A 110 5.73 13.13 -19.23
C ARG A 110 4.22 13.28 -19.06
N SER A 111 3.43 12.28 -19.45
CA SER A 111 1.97 12.36 -19.34
C SER A 111 1.52 12.33 -17.89
N VAL A 112 0.51 13.15 -17.57
CA VAL A 112 -0.11 13.20 -16.24
C VAL A 112 -0.67 11.82 -15.85
N ALA A 113 -1.21 11.08 -16.82
CA ALA A 113 -1.82 9.77 -16.60
C ALA A 113 -0.78 8.71 -16.20
N TRP A 114 0.43 8.74 -16.76
CA TRP A 114 1.53 7.84 -16.36
C TRP A 114 2.03 8.14 -14.94
N ASN A 115 2.24 9.42 -14.63
CA ASN A 115 2.63 9.85 -13.28
C ASN A 115 1.56 9.52 -12.23
N ALA A 116 0.28 9.67 -12.58
CA ALA A 116 -0.84 9.28 -11.73
C ALA A 116 -0.85 7.77 -11.47
N TYR A 117 -0.66 6.95 -12.51
CA TYR A 117 -0.53 5.49 -12.37
C TYR A 117 0.60 5.11 -11.42
N LEU A 118 1.82 5.62 -11.65
CA LEU A 118 2.97 5.32 -10.79
C LEU A 118 2.72 5.75 -9.33
N SER A 119 2.15 6.94 -9.13
CA SER A 119 1.82 7.44 -7.80
C SER A 119 0.79 6.55 -7.10
N ILE A 120 -0.29 6.18 -7.77
CA ILE A 120 -1.34 5.32 -7.21
C ILE A 120 -0.76 3.96 -6.83
N VAL A 121 -0.07 3.30 -7.76
CA VAL A 121 0.53 1.98 -7.50
C VAL A 121 1.49 2.04 -6.32
N SER A 122 2.39 3.02 -6.31
CA SER A 122 3.39 3.14 -5.27
C SER A 122 2.75 3.45 -3.91
N LEU A 123 1.71 4.29 -3.84
CA LEU A 123 1.01 4.59 -2.59
C LEU A 123 0.19 3.40 -2.09
N THR A 124 -0.53 2.69 -2.98
CA THR A 124 -1.24 1.46 -2.62
C THR A 124 -0.26 0.41 -2.09
N ALA A 125 0.88 0.24 -2.76
CA ALA A 125 1.91 -0.68 -2.33
C ALA A 125 2.53 -0.30 -0.99
N LEU A 126 2.82 0.99 -0.78
CA LEU A 126 3.31 1.51 0.49
C LEU A 126 2.34 1.21 1.63
N ILE A 127 1.07 1.61 1.50
CA ILE A 127 0.05 1.41 2.53
C ILE A 127 -0.13 -0.08 2.85
N THR A 128 -0.16 -0.93 1.83
CA THR A 128 -0.31 -2.37 1.99
C THR A 128 0.91 -3.01 2.68
N THR A 129 2.12 -2.51 2.36
CA THR A 129 3.37 -2.91 3.00
C THR A 129 3.39 -2.48 4.46
N MET A 130 2.99 -1.25 4.78
CA MET A 130 2.93 -0.75 6.15
C MET A 130 1.93 -1.53 7.01
N THR A 131 0.76 -1.87 6.47
CA THR A 131 -0.23 -2.69 7.19
C THR A 131 0.24 -4.12 7.41
N ALA A 132 0.94 -4.71 6.44
CA ALA A 132 1.54 -6.03 6.61
C ALA A 132 2.70 -6.01 7.63
N ALA A 133 3.54 -4.97 7.59
CA ALA A 133 4.64 -4.77 8.54
C ALA A 133 4.12 -4.61 9.97
N HIS A 134 3.03 -3.84 10.15
CA HIS A 134 2.34 -3.72 11.44
C HIS A 134 1.94 -5.10 11.98
N GLY A 135 1.21 -5.90 11.21
CA GLY A 135 0.80 -7.25 11.64
C GLY A 135 1.98 -8.16 12.02
N ILE A 136 3.04 -8.16 11.22
CA ILE A 136 4.25 -8.96 11.51
C ILE A 136 4.96 -8.49 12.78
N LEU A 137 5.02 -7.19 13.04
CA LEU A 137 5.60 -6.66 14.27
C LEU A 137 4.72 -6.95 15.49
N MET A 138 3.40 -6.90 15.35
CA MET A 138 2.48 -7.31 16.42
C MET A 138 2.67 -8.78 16.78
N TRP A 139 2.87 -9.66 15.79
CA TRP A 139 3.25 -11.05 16.03
C TRP A 139 4.62 -11.18 16.69
N ALA A 140 5.65 -10.51 16.16
CA ALA A 140 7.02 -10.61 16.65
C ALA A 140 7.16 -10.16 18.12
N LEU A 141 6.30 -9.25 18.56
CA LEU A 141 6.21 -8.76 19.94
C LEU A 141 5.26 -9.58 20.82
N GLY A 142 4.75 -10.72 20.33
CA GLY A 142 3.91 -11.66 21.09
C GLY A 142 2.46 -11.23 21.28
N ASN A 143 2.00 -10.21 20.56
CA ASN A 143 0.68 -9.61 20.74
C ASN A 143 -0.40 -10.19 19.80
N GLU A 144 0.00 -10.77 18.66
CA GLU A 144 -0.90 -11.44 17.72
C GLU A 144 -0.35 -12.83 17.32
N SER A 145 -1.22 -13.70 16.80
CA SER A 145 -0.80 -14.98 16.23
C SER A 145 -0.13 -14.79 14.86
N PHE A 146 0.79 -15.69 14.53
CA PHE A 146 1.44 -15.68 13.23
C PHE A 146 0.43 -15.91 12.11
N ARG A 147 0.57 -15.14 11.02
CA ARG A 147 -0.22 -15.30 9.80
C ARG A 147 0.70 -15.22 8.60
N GLY A 148 0.93 -16.35 7.94
CA GLY A 148 1.75 -16.43 6.73
C GLY A 148 1.31 -15.44 5.65
N ALA A 149 0.01 -15.20 5.53
CA ALA A 149 -0.58 -14.18 4.66
C ALA A 149 -0.08 -12.74 4.92
N GLN A 150 0.28 -12.37 6.16
CA GLN A 150 0.85 -11.05 6.45
C GLN A 150 2.30 -10.97 5.96
N LEU A 151 3.09 -12.03 6.16
CA LEU A 151 4.49 -12.08 5.75
C LEU A 151 4.59 -12.07 4.23
N SER A 152 3.78 -12.87 3.54
CA SER A 152 3.73 -12.88 2.08
C SER A 152 3.31 -11.53 1.52
N ARG A 153 2.31 -10.88 2.12
CA ARG A 153 1.85 -9.55 1.69
C ARG A 153 2.95 -8.51 1.87
N LEU A 154 3.68 -8.54 2.99
CA LEU A 154 4.82 -7.66 3.23
C LEU A 154 5.88 -7.81 2.14
N LEU A 155 6.25 -9.05 1.81
CA LEU A 155 7.28 -9.33 0.81
C LEU A 155 6.86 -8.92 -0.60
N VAL A 156 5.66 -9.32 -1.04
CA VAL A 156 5.22 -9.09 -2.41
C VAL A 156 4.90 -7.62 -2.65
N TRP A 157 4.12 -6.98 -1.77
CA TRP A 157 3.82 -5.55 -1.92
C TRP A 157 5.03 -4.67 -1.65
N GLY A 158 5.92 -5.07 -0.75
CA GLY A 158 7.19 -4.39 -0.52
C GLY A 158 8.06 -4.37 -1.78
N LEU A 159 8.14 -5.50 -2.50
CA LEU A 159 8.85 -5.57 -3.78
C LEU A 159 8.21 -4.67 -4.84
N VAL A 160 6.87 -4.65 -4.92
CA VAL A 160 6.13 -3.78 -5.84
C VAL A 160 6.40 -2.31 -5.53
N TRP A 161 6.40 -1.93 -4.26
CA TRP A 161 6.71 -0.57 -3.82
C TRP A 161 8.13 -0.17 -4.23
N ILE A 162 9.14 -0.98 -3.92
CA ILE A 162 10.54 -0.72 -4.29
C ILE A 162 10.70 -0.58 -5.80
N ALA A 163 10.06 -1.45 -6.58
CA ALA A 163 10.13 -1.41 -8.04
C ALA A 163 9.53 -0.11 -8.61
N HIS A 164 8.34 0.29 -8.14
CA HIS A 164 7.68 1.50 -8.63
C HIS A 164 8.34 2.78 -8.12
N TRP A 165 8.88 2.77 -6.90
CA TRP A 165 9.68 3.87 -6.36
C TRP A 165 10.90 4.17 -7.24
N LYS A 166 11.66 3.12 -7.62
CA LYS A 166 12.79 3.26 -8.56
C LYS A 166 12.35 3.80 -9.92
N MET A 167 11.18 3.40 -10.41
CA MET A 167 10.63 3.92 -11.67
C MET A 167 10.28 5.40 -11.58
N ILE A 168 9.72 5.86 -10.45
CA ILE A 168 9.42 7.27 -10.20
C ILE A 168 10.70 8.10 -10.21
N GLN A 169 11.74 7.68 -9.48
CA GLN A 169 13.03 8.38 -9.44
C GLN A 169 13.70 8.49 -10.82
N ASN A 170 13.57 7.45 -11.64
CA ASN A 170 14.22 7.42 -12.96
C ASN A 170 13.45 8.16 -14.05
N THR A 171 12.16 8.42 -13.87
CA THR A 171 11.27 8.89 -14.96
C THR A 171 10.64 10.25 -14.68
N ALA A 172 10.35 10.60 -13.42
CA ALA A 172 9.62 11.80 -13.07
C ALA A 172 10.56 13.00 -12.87
N ARG A 173 10.17 14.17 -13.38
CA ARG A 173 10.82 15.44 -13.01
C ARG A 173 10.49 15.78 -11.55
N GLU A 174 11.37 16.54 -10.90
CA GLU A 174 11.18 16.96 -9.50
C GLU A 174 9.77 17.52 -9.25
N ASP A 175 9.26 18.43 -10.11
CA ASP A 175 7.94 19.04 -9.92
C ASP A 175 6.75 18.07 -10.06
N GLU A 176 6.86 17.03 -10.90
CA GLU A 176 5.79 16.05 -11.11
C GLU A 176 5.73 15.01 -9.99
N SER A 177 6.90 14.70 -9.41
CA SER A 177 7.07 13.77 -8.30
C SER A 177 6.77 14.39 -6.92
N ARG A 178 6.90 15.71 -6.76
CA ARG A 178 6.60 16.43 -5.50
C ARG A 178 5.31 15.99 -4.81
N PRO A 179 4.15 15.89 -5.50
CA PRO A 179 2.91 15.48 -4.84
C PRO A 179 2.93 14.04 -4.35
N HIS A 180 3.66 13.14 -5.01
CA HIS A 180 3.85 11.78 -4.54
C HIS A 180 4.65 11.76 -3.23
N TYR A 181 5.75 12.52 -3.16
CA TYR A 181 6.57 12.66 -1.95
C TYR A 181 5.77 13.24 -0.79
N ILE A 182 5.02 14.33 -1.03
CA ILE A 182 4.16 14.97 -0.02
C ILE A 182 3.11 13.99 0.50
N ILE A 183 2.40 13.27 -0.38
CA ILE A 183 1.36 12.34 0.03
C ILE A 183 1.95 11.17 0.83
N GLY A 184 3.08 10.60 0.39
CA GLY A 184 3.73 9.51 1.14
C GLY A 184 4.26 9.96 2.49
N SER A 185 4.81 11.17 2.58
CA SER A 185 5.24 11.77 3.85
C SER A 185 4.05 12.01 4.79
N LEU A 186 2.92 12.51 4.28
CA LEU A 186 1.68 12.67 5.06
C LEU A 186 1.16 11.34 5.59
N ILE A 187 1.25 10.26 4.82
CA ILE A 187 0.87 8.91 5.29
C ILE A 187 1.78 8.48 6.44
N GLY A 188 3.11 8.57 6.26
CA GLY A 188 4.07 8.22 7.31
C GLY A 188 3.90 9.05 8.58
N LEU A 189 3.70 10.36 8.42
CA LEU A 189 3.46 11.29 9.53
C LEU A 189 2.15 10.98 10.24
N GLY A 190 1.07 10.72 9.51
CA GLY A 190 -0.23 10.39 10.09
C GLY A 190 -0.18 9.11 10.91
N VAL A 191 0.49 8.06 10.40
CA VAL A 191 0.70 6.81 11.13
C VAL A 191 1.55 7.04 12.39
N THR A 192 2.62 7.83 12.28
CA THR A 192 3.48 8.19 13.42
C THR A 192 2.72 8.97 14.49
N ALA A 193 1.92 9.97 14.09
CA ALA A 193 1.14 10.79 15.00
C ALA A 193 0.10 9.98 15.78
N VAL A 194 -0.53 9.00 15.12
CA VAL A 194 -1.45 8.06 15.77
C VAL A 194 -0.72 7.18 16.78
N GLY A 195 0.45 6.65 16.41
CA GLY A 195 1.30 5.90 17.33
C GLY A 195 1.67 6.70 18.57
N PHE A 196 2.08 7.96 18.38
CA PHE A 196 2.42 8.86 19.48
C PHE A 196 1.22 9.19 20.38
N GLY A 197 0.05 9.48 19.80
CA GLY A 197 -1.19 9.71 20.56
C GLY A 197 -1.62 8.48 21.37
N ASN A 198 -1.47 7.28 20.80
CA ASN A 198 -1.74 6.02 21.49
C ASN A 198 -0.74 5.78 22.64
N LEU A 199 0.53 6.15 22.44
CA LEU A 199 1.56 6.03 23.48
C LEU A 199 1.24 6.94 24.67
N ILE A 200 0.93 8.21 24.42
CA ILE A 200 0.51 9.16 25.48
C ILE A 200 -0.71 8.62 26.22
N THR A 201 -1.71 8.13 25.49
CA THR A 201 -2.92 7.56 26.09
C THR A 201 -2.60 6.34 26.95
N SER A 202 -1.63 5.52 26.55
CA SER A 202 -1.21 4.33 27.30
C SER A 202 -0.50 4.72 28.60
N VAL A 203 0.42 5.70 28.54
CA VAL A 203 1.10 6.25 29.72
C VAL A 203 0.10 6.91 30.68
N ALA A 204 -0.85 7.68 30.16
CA ALA A 204 -1.89 8.31 30.98
C ALA A 204 -2.73 7.26 31.73
N ARG A 205 -3.10 6.15 31.07
CA ARG A 205 -3.84 5.06 31.75
C ARG A 205 -3.04 4.45 32.90
N LEU A 206 -1.74 4.22 32.71
CA LEU A 206 -0.85 3.68 33.76
C LEU A 206 -0.77 4.60 34.99
N VAL A 207 -0.85 5.92 34.78
CA VAL A 207 -0.76 6.91 35.86
C VAL A 207 -2.10 7.14 36.56
N PHE A 208 -3.21 7.13 35.80
CA PHE A 208 -4.52 7.57 36.30
C PHE A 208 -5.52 6.44 36.60
N ILE A 209 -5.30 5.22 36.09
CA ILE A 209 -6.24 4.10 36.25
C ILE A 209 -5.53 2.92 36.93
N ASN A 210 -5.56 2.91 38.27
CA ASN A 210 -5.14 1.78 39.11
C ASN A 210 -6.26 0.72 39.18
N ASP A 211 -6.56 0.07 38.06
CA ASP A 211 -7.50 -1.06 38.08
C ASP A 211 -6.84 -2.30 37.45
N ASP A 212 -6.10 -3.04 38.29
CA ASP A 212 -5.34 -4.25 37.97
C ASP A 212 -6.21 -5.32 37.28
N LYS A 213 -7.53 -5.27 37.48
CA LYS A 213 -8.48 -6.22 36.86
C LYS A 213 -8.76 -5.93 35.39
N SER A 214 -8.52 -4.70 34.91
CA SER A 214 -8.74 -4.31 33.52
C SER A 214 -7.60 -4.72 32.58
N LEU A 215 -6.40 -4.95 33.13
CA LEU A 215 -5.20 -5.37 32.41
C LEU A 215 -5.22 -6.85 32.02
N LEU A 216 -5.90 -7.69 32.80
CA LEU A 216 -5.97 -9.14 32.56
C LEU A 216 -7.04 -9.56 31.53
N ILE A 217 -7.98 -8.66 31.19
CA ILE A 217 -9.10 -8.96 30.26
C ILE A 217 -8.75 -8.59 28.80
N ARG A 218 -7.70 -7.78 28.59
CA ARG A 218 -7.33 -7.32 27.26
C ARG A 218 -6.18 -8.15 26.70
N SER A 219 -6.49 -9.03 25.75
CA SER A 219 -5.54 -9.92 25.05
C SER A 219 -4.50 -9.21 24.17
N THR A 220 -4.41 -7.87 24.23
CA THR A 220 -3.56 -7.05 23.35
C THR A 220 -3.08 -5.84 24.13
N ASP A 221 -1.77 -5.72 24.32
CA ASP A 221 -1.14 -4.61 25.00
C ASP A 221 -1.22 -3.34 24.13
N PRO A 222 -1.96 -2.29 24.56
CA PRO A 222 -2.09 -1.05 23.80
C PRO A 222 -0.77 -0.30 23.60
N SER A 223 0.22 -0.52 24.49
CA SER A 223 1.53 0.11 24.38
C SER A 223 2.36 -0.49 23.25
N ILE A 224 2.24 -1.80 23.02
CA ILE A 224 2.89 -2.49 21.90
C ILE A 224 2.34 -1.98 20.57
N ASP A 225 1.01 -1.82 20.43
CA ASP A 225 0.40 -1.25 19.22
C ASP A 225 0.94 0.16 18.92
N ALA A 226 1.07 1.00 19.94
CA ALA A 226 1.64 2.34 19.82
C ALA A 226 3.11 2.33 19.35
N LEU A 227 3.93 1.44 19.91
CA LEU A 227 5.33 1.28 19.51
C LEU A 227 5.45 0.76 18.07
N VAL A 228 4.63 -0.22 17.68
CA VAL A 228 4.64 -0.76 16.32
C VAL A 228 4.22 0.32 15.31
N LEU A 229 3.21 1.13 15.62
CA LEU A 229 2.82 2.28 14.81
C LEU A 229 3.98 3.25 14.56
N LEU A 230 4.76 3.55 15.60
CA LEU A 230 5.94 4.41 15.48
C LEU A 230 7.03 3.77 14.62
N ILE A 231 7.33 2.48 14.85
CA ILE A 231 8.35 1.72 14.11
C ILE A 231 8.00 1.63 12.61
N VAL A 232 6.71 1.52 12.26
CA VAL A 232 6.25 1.46 10.86
C VAL A 232 6.17 2.85 10.23
N GLY A 233 5.68 3.85 10.97
CA GLY A 233 5.42 5.20 10.45
C GLY A 233 6.67 6.05 10.26
N LEU A 234 7.59 6.04 11.25
CA LEU A 234 8.75 6.93 11.27
C LEU A 234 9.69 6.72 10.07
N PRO A 235 10.08 5.48 9.69
CA PRO A 235 10.96 5.27 8.55
C PRO A 235 10.33 5.74 7.24
N VAL A 236 9.02 5.53 7.08
CA VAL A 236 8.29 5.96 5.88
C VAL A 236 8.24 7.49 5.80
N TRP A 237 7.91 8.16 6.90
CA TRP A 237 7.93 9.61 6.95
C TRP A 237 9.31 10.16 6.59
N TYR A 238 10.36 9.63 7.22
CA TYR A 238 11.74 10.04 6.99
C TYR A 238 12.16 9.86 5.51
N GLN A 239 11.86 8.69 4.93
CA GLN A 239 12.21 8.35 3.55
C GLN A 239 11.49 9.19 2.50
N TYR A 240 10.27 9.64 2.78
CA TYR A 240 9.46 10.45 1.86
C TYR A 240 9.62 11.97 2.07
N TRP A 241 10.21 12.38 3.20
CA TRP A 241 10.46 13.77 3.53
C TRP A 241 11.81 14.28 3.01
N LEU A 242 12.82 13.41 3.00
CA LEU A 242 14.17 13.70 2.47
C LEU A 242 14.24 13.48 0.96
#